data_AF-W8APC9-F1
#
_entry.id   AF-W8APC9-F1
#
_cell.length_a   1.000
_cell.length_b   1.000
_cell.length_c   1.000
_cell.angle_alpha   90.00
_cell.angle_beta   90.00
_cell.angle_gamma   90.00
#
_symmetry.space_group_name_H-M   'P 1'
#
loop_
_entity.id
_entity.type
_entity.pdbx_description
1 polymer ?
#
loop_
_entity_poly.entity_id
_entity_poly.type
_entity_poly.pdbx_seq_one_letter_code
_entity_poly.pdbx_strand_id
1 'polypeptide(L)'
;MPATTCLVLLVCAAPLLFMYAHLGGISIVVNIVLLLLAGFMVNGPYALITTFVSAELGQHQSLSHNAKALATVTAIIDGTGSVGAAVGPFLAGLVSQKGWENVFNMLICADILAMLIVSRQVVKELLRLRRGRRIRIE
;
A
#
# COMPACT_ATOMS: atom_id res chain seq x y z
N MET A 1 -4.52 -0.91 -14.37
CA MET A 1 -5.26 -0.06 -13.42
C MET A 1 -4.63 -0.18 -12.03
N PRO A 2 -3.49 0.49 -11.79
CA PRO A 2 -2.66 0.20 -10.63
C PRO A 2 -3.31 0.53 -9.27
N ALA A 3 -4.18 1.54 -9.17
CA ALA A 3 -4.85 1.80 -7.88
C ALA A 3 -5.88 0.71 -7.55
N THR A 4 -6.58 0.16 -8.56
CA THR A 4 -7.48 -0.98 -8.35
C THR A 4 -6.74 -2.24 -7.89
N THR A 5 -5.55 -2.52 -8.45
CA THR A 5 -4.74 -3.67 -8.01
C THR A 5 -4.21 -3.48 -6.59
N CYS A 6 -3.78 -2.26 -6.22
CA CYS A 6 -3.39 -1.97 -4.84
C CYS A 6 -4.54 -2.17 -3.86
N LEU A 7 -5.76 -1.72 -4.22
CA LEU A 7 -6.94 -1.91 -3.37
C LEU A 7 -7.24 -3.40 -3.17
N VAL A 8 -7.22 -4.21 -4.24
CA VAL A 8 -7.45 -5.65 -4.15
C VAL A 8 -6.42 -6.32 -3.23
N LEU A 9 -5.14 -5.97 -3.39
CA LEU A 9 -4.07 -6.51 -2.55
C LEU A 9 -4.23 -6.14 -1.08
N LEU A 10 -4.59 -4.88 -0.77
CA LEU A 10 -4.85 -4.44 0.61
C LEU A 10 -6.11 -5.11 1.20
N VAL A 11 -7.19 -5.24 0.43
CA VAL A 11 -8.40 -5.97 0.86
C VAL A 11 -8.09 -7.43 1.16
N CYS A 12 -7.19 -8.06 0.40
CA CYS A 12 -6.72 -9.41 0.69
C CYS A 12 -5.74 -9.46 1.87
N ALA A 13 -4.99 -8.38 2.16
CA ALA A 13 -4.04 -8.30 3.27
C ALA A 13 -4.75 -8.31 4.64
N ALA A 14 -5.86 -7.58 4.79
CA ALA A 14 -6.64 -7.51 6.03
C ALA A 14 -7.05 -8.89 6.61
N PRO A 15 -7.73 -9.79 5.87
CA PRO A 15 -8.07 -11.12 6.38
C PRO A 15 -6.83 -12.00 6.60
N LEU A 16 -5.76 -11.81 5.82
CA LEU A 16 -4.51 -12.54 6.00
C LEU A 16 -3.80 -12.17 7.31
N LEU A 17 -3.76 -10.88 7.66
CA LEU A 17 -3.24 -10.40 8.93
C LEU A 17 -4.07 -10.91 10.11
N PHE A 18 -5.39 -10.94 9.97
CA PHE A 18 -6.28 -11.53 10.97
C PHE A 18 -6.05 -13.03 11.15
N MET A 19 -5.93 -13.78 10.05
CA MET A 19 -5.59 -15.21 10.09
C MET A 19 -4.22 -15.44 10.71
N TYR A 20 -3.23 -14.58 10.42
CA TYR A 20 -1.90 -14.67 11.02
C TYR A 20 -1.90 -14.43 12.53
N ALA A 21 -2.73 -13.49 13.03
CA ALA A 21 -2.87 -13.24 14.46
C ALA A 21 -3.38 -14.47 15.23
N HIS A 22 -4.30 -15.25 14.64
CA HIS A 22 -4.90 -16.42 15.31
C HIS A 22 -4.19 -17.76 15.00
N LEU A 23 -3.67 -17.93 13.79
CA LEU A 23 -3.11 -19.21 13.30
C LEU A 23 -1.58 -19.24 13.27
N GLY A 24 -0.92 -18.08 13.37
CA GLY A 24 0.54 -17.97 13.26
C GLY A 24 1.32 -18.70 14.37
N GLY A 25 0.66 -18.98 15.51
CA GLY A 25 1.24 -19.73 16.63
C GLY A 25 1.11 -21.26 16.54
N ILE A 26 0.33 -21.79 15.59
CA ILE A 26 -0.01 -23.23 15.56
C ILE A 26 1.12 -24.09 15.01
N SER A 27 1.78 -23.64 13.95
CA SER A 27 2.88 -24.38 13.30
C SER A 27 3.84 -23.42 12.62
N ILE A 28 5.13 -23.76 12.66
CA ILE A 28 6.18 -22.97 12.00
C ILE A 28 5.96 -22.90 10.48
N VAL A 29 5.42 -23.97 9.88
CA VAL A 29 5.13 -24.01 8.44
C VAL A 29 3.99 -23.05 8.10
N VAL A 30 2.92 -23.05 8.90
CA VAL A 30 1.78 -22.14 8.73
C VAL A 30 2.24 -20.69 8.93
N ASN A 31 3.09 -20.44 9.92
CA ASN A 31 3.70 -19.14 10.15
C ASN A 31 4.48 -18.65 8.92
N ILE A 32 5.42 -19.46 8.40
CA ILE A 32 6.23 -19.09 7.21
C ILE A 32 5.35 -18.78 6.00
N VAL A 33 4.35 -19.64 5.71
CA VAL A 33 3.45 -19.45 4.56
C VAL A 33 2.62 -18.17 4.71
N LEU A 34 2.05 -17.93 5.88
CA LEU A 34 1.28 -16.72 6.16
C LEU A 34 2.16 -15.46 6.12
N LEU A 35 3.39 -15.54 6.61
CA LEU A 35 4.35 -14.42 6.57
C LEU A 35 4.74 -14.07 5.13
N LEU A 36 4.98 -15.08 4.28
CA LEU A 36 5.25 -14.88 2.85
C LEU A 36 4.06 -14.25 2.13
N LEU A 37 2.86 -14.76 2.37
CA LEU A 37 1.64 -14.23 1.75
C LEU A 37 1.36 -12.80 2.23
N ALA A 38 1.44 -12.54 3.53
CA ALA A 38 1.25 -11.20 4.09
C ALA A 38 2.31 -10.22 3.56
N GLY A 39 3.57 -10.64 3.53
CA GLY A 39 4.67 -9.83 2.98
C GLY A 39 4.46 -9.48 1.51
N PHE A 40 4.02 -10.45 0.70
CA PHE A 40 3.70 -10.19 -0.71
C PHE A 40 2.50 -9.25 -0.86
N MET A 41 1.41 -9.48 -0.10
CA MET A 41 0.19 -8.67 -0.17
C MET A 41 0.39 -7.23 0.31
N VAL A 42 1.34 -6.97 1.21
CA VAL A 42 1.63 -5.62 1.73
C VAL A 42 2.72 -4.91 0.94
N ASN A 43 3.80 -5.61 0.54
CA ASN A 43 4.86 -5.01 -0.27
C ASN A 43 4.42 -4.75 -1.72
N GLY A 44 3.46 -5.54 -2.24
CA GLY A 44 2.87 -5.34 -3.57
C GLY A 44 2.27 -3.93 -3.75
N PRO A 45 1.31 -3.51 -2.90
CA PRO A 45 0.77 -2.15 -2.89
C PRO A 45 1.84 -1.07 -2.76
N TYR A 46 2.81 -1.24 -1.86
CA TYR A 46 3.90 -0.27 -1.69
C TYR A 46 4.69 -0.08 -2.99
N ALA A 47 5.16 -1.17 -3.61
CA ALA A 47 5.92 -1.12 -4.86
C ALA A 47 5.09 -0.58 -6.03
N LEU A 48 3.79 -0.92 -6.08
CA LEU A 48 2.89 -0.44 -7.14
C LEU A 48 2.58 1.05 -7.00
N ILE A 49 2.39 1.56 -5.78
CA ILE A 49 2.13 3.00 -5.54
C ILE A 49 3.37 3.81 -5.94
N THR A 50 4.55 3.43 -5.49
CA THR A 50 5.79 4.18 -5.79
C THR A 50 6.05 4.21 -7.30
N THR A 51 5.97 3.05 -7.96
CA THR A 51 6.24 2.92 -9.39
C THR A 51 5.20 3.64 -10.24
N PHE A 52 3.91 3.49 -9.93
CA PHE A 52 2.85 4.09 -10.72
C PHE A 52 2.83 5.61 -10.60
N VAL A 53 2.97 6.14 -9.39
CA VAL A 53 2.93 7.60 -9.19
C VAL A 53 4.12 8.25 -9.91
N SER A 54 5.31 7.65 -9.87
CA SER A 54 6.45 8.11 -10.65
C SER A 54 6.21 8.02 -12.17
N ALA A 55 5.59 6.95 -12.66
CA ALA A 55 5.26 6.81 -14.07
C ALA A 55 4.24 7.87 -14.55
N GLU A 56 3.17 8.13 -13.78
CA GLU A 56 2.17 9.16 -14.09
C GLU A 56 2.76 10.57 -14.09
N LEU A 57 3.63 10.87 -13.12
CA LEU A 57 4.30 12.16 -13.05
C LEU A 57 5.26 12.36 -14.22
N GLY A 58 5.92 11.30 -14.70
CA GLY A 58 6.78 11.35 -15.88
C GLY A 58 6.03 11.63 -17.18
N GLN A 59 4.74 11.30 -17.25
CA GLN A 59 3.89 11.61 -18.40
C GLN A 59 3.20 12.99 -18.30
N HIS A 60 3.28 13.66 -17.15
CA HIS A 60 2.67 14.97 -16.95
C HIS A 60 3.46 16.05 -17.70
N GLN A 61 2.79 16.88 -18.53
CA GLN A 61 3.43 17.91 -19.38
C GLN A 61 4.39 18.85 -18.61
N SER A 62 4.11 19.14 -17.33
CA SER A 62 4.94 20.00 -16.47
C SER A 62 6.25 19.35 -16.00
N LEU A 63 6.35 18.01 -16.06
CA LEU A 63 7.45 17.23 -15.49
C LEU A 63 8.12 16.29 -16.52
N SER A 64 7.45 16.02 -17.64
CA SER A 64 7.90 15.11 -18.71
C SER A 64 9.28 15.49 -19.28
N HIS A 65 9.58 16.78 -19.37
CA HIS A 65 10.87 17.26 -19.88
C HIS A 65 11.86 17.67 -18.75
N ASN A 66 11.49 17.47 -17.48
CA ASN A 66 12.28 17.90 -16.34
C ASN A 66 12.56 16.74 -15.39
N ALA A 67 13.51 15.88 -15.80
CA ALA A 67 13.91 14.68 -15.07
C ALA A 67 14.32 14.97 -13.61
N LYS A 68 14.89 16.16 -13.35
CA LYS A 68 15.25 16.59 -12.00
C LYS A 68 14.02 16.74 -11.09
N ALA A 69 12.95 17.37 -11.59
CA ALA A 69 11.71 17.54 -10.83
C ALA A 69 11.00 16.20 -10.60
N LEU A 70 10.99 15.31 -11.61
CA LEU A 70 10.45 13.95 -11.46
C LEU A 70 11.20 13.13 -10.40
N ALA A 71 12.54 13.21 -10.41
CA ALA A 71 13.38 12.55 -9.41
C ALA A 71 13.11 13.08 -7.99
N THR A 72 12.93 14.39 -7.83
CA THR A 72 12.57 14.98 -6.53
C THR A 72 11.23 14.46 -6.01
N VAL A 73 10.19 14.38 -6.85
CA VAL A 73 8.89 13.86 -6.38
C VAL A 73 8.97 12.37 -6.04
N THR A 74 9.71 11.59 -6.83
CA THR A 74 9.97 10.17 -6.53
C THR A 74 10.71 10.01 -5.19
N ALA A 75 11.73 10.83 -4.95
CA ALA A 75 12.47 10.84 -3.69
C ALA A 75 11.61 11.25 -2.48
N ILE A 76 10.65 12.17 -2.66
CA ILE A 76 9.69 12.52 -1.61
C ILE A 76 8.79 11.31 -1.28
N ILE A 77 8.26 10.63 -2.30
CA ILE A 77 7.40 9.46 -2.10
C ILE A 77 8.17 8.37 -1.36
N ASP A 78 9.36 8.02 -1.84
CA ASP A 78 10.18 6.99 -1.22
C ASP A 78 10.65 7.39 0.20
N GLY A 79 10.98 8.67 0.38
CA GLY A 79 11.30 9.25 1.68
C GLY A 79 10.16 9.11 2.69
N THR A 80 8.92 9.38 2.28
CA THR A 80 7.75 9.17 3.15
C THR A 80 7.54 7.68 3.50
N GLY A 81 7.83 6.78 2.56
CA GLY A 81 7.82 5.33 2.82
C GLY A 81 8.85 4.93 3.87
N SER A 82 10.07 5.47 3.78
CA SER A 82 11.15 5.23 4.74
C SER A 82 10.81 5.73 6.14
N VAL A 83 10.13 6.87 6.26
CA VAL A 83 9.63 7.36 7.56
C VAL A 83 8.62 6.37 8.16
N GLY A 84 7.69 5.86 7.35
CA GLY A 84 6.75 4.82 7.78
C GLY A 84 7.46 3.54 8.26
N ALA A 85 8.50 3.10 7.54
CA ALA A 85 9.31 1.94 7.90
C ALA A 85 10.09 2.12 9.21
N ALA A 86 10.44 3.35 9.59
CA ALA A 86 11.04 3.65 10.89
C ALA A 86 9.99 3.76 12.02
N VAL A 87 8.86 4.42 11.74
CA VAL A 87 7.80 4.65 12.73
C VAL A 87 7.05 3.35 13.07
N GLY A 88 6.85 2.45 12.11
CA GLY A 88 6.12 1.20 12.31
C GLY A 88 6.71 0.33 13.42
N PRO A 89 7.99 -0.09 13.34
CA PRO A 89 8.66 -0.84 14.40
C PRO A 89 8.75 -0.09 15.72
N PHE A 90 8.92 1.23 15.69
CA PHE A 90 8.92 2.06 16.90
C PHE A 90 7.58 1.97 17.64
N LEU A 91 6.46 2.14 16.94
CA LEU A 91 5.12 2.00 17.52
C LEU A 91 4.83 0.55 17.93
N ALA A 92 5.23 -0.43 17.11
CA ALA A 92 5.08 -1.85 17.46
C ALA A 92 5.83 -2.20 18.75
N GLY A 93 7.03 -1.65 18.96
CA GLY A 93 7.80 -1.79 20.19
C GLY A 93 7.05 -1.26 21.41
N LEU A 94 6.50 -0.05 21.33
CA LEU A 94 5.72 0.54 22.43
C LEU A 94 4.40 -0.19 22.70
N VAL A 95 3.70 -0.62 21.65
CA VAL A 95 2.40 -1.30 21.75
C VAL A 95 2.56 -2.74 22.24
N SER A 96 3.64 -3.42 21.88
CA SER A 96 3.92 -4.80 22.29
C SER A 96 4.06 -4.95 23.81
N GLN A 97 4.45 -3.90 24.54
CA GLN A 97 4.48 -3.91 26.01
C GLN A 97 3.11 -4.16 26.65
N LYS A 98 2.01 -3.85 25.94
CA LYS A 98 0.63 -4.07 26.40
C LYS A 98 0.02 -5.38 25.89
N GLY A 99 0.77 -6.19 25.14
CA GLY A 99 0.33 -7.45 24.56
C GLY A 99 0.59 -7.54 23.05
N TRP A 100 0.98 -8.73 22.59
CA TRP A 100 1.30 -8.99 21.18
C TRP A 100 0.10 -8.84 20.25
N GLU A 101 -1.11 -9.16 20.72
CA GLU A 101 -2.35 -8.97 19.97
C GLU A 101 -2.61 -7.50 19.61
N ASN A 102 -2.18 -6.55 20.46
CA ASN A 102 -2.33 -5.13 20.17
C ASN A 102 -1.47 -4.68 18.99
N VAL A 103 -0.34 -5.35 18.73
CA VAL A 103 0.50 -5.08 17.56
C VAL A 103 -0.24 -5.49 16.29
N PHE A 104 -0.91 -6.64 16.29
CA PHE A 104 -1.74 -7.06 15.16
C PHE A 104 -2.94 -6.13 14.95
N ASN A 105 -3.62 -5.72 16.01
CA ASN A 105 -4.71 -4.75 15.92
C ASN A 105 -4.22 -3.40 15.36
N MET A 106 -3.03 -2.94 15.76
CA MET A 106 -2.41 -1.74 15.20
C MET A 106 -2.15 -1.90 13.70
N LEU A 107 -1.60 -3.03 13.25
CA LEU A 107 -1.33 -3.31 11.84
C LEU A 107 -2.63 -3.37 11.01
N ILE A 108 -3.67 -4.03 11.52
CA ILE A 108 -4.98 -4.11 10.86
C ILE A 108 -5.62 -2.72 10.76
N CYS A 109 -5.56 -1.90 11.82
CA CYS A 109 -6.04 -0.53 11.78
C CYS A 109 -5.29 0.33 10.76
N ALA A 110 -3.95 0.19 10.68
CA ALA A 110 -3.14 0.89 9.70
C ALA A 110 -3.47 0.45 8.27
N ASP A 111 -3.70 -0.84 8.04
CA ASP A 111 -4.11 -1.39 6.75
C ASP A 111 -5.50 -0.88 6.32
N ILE A 112 -6.47 -0.85 7.23
CA ILE A 112 -7.79 -0.27 6.98
C ILE A 112 -7.69 1.22 6.63
N LEU A 113 -6.85 1.98 7.36
CA LEU A 113 -6.63 3.39 7.07
C LEU A 113 -5.99 3.57 5.68
N ALA A 114 -5.03 2.73 5.32
CA ALA A 114 -4.43 2.71 3.98
C ALA A 114 -5.48 2.41 2.91
N MET A 115 -6.34 1.41 3.11
CA MET A 115 -7.46 1.09 2.20
C MET A 115 -8.39 2.29 2.00
N LEU A 116 -8.74 3.00 3.07
CA LEU A 116 -9.60 4.19 2.99
C LEU A 116 -8.96 5.31 2.17
N ILE A 117 -7.66 5.57 2.35
CA ILE A 117 -6.94 6.60 1.58
C ILE A 117 -6.83 6.19 0.10
N VAL A 118 -6.47 4.93 -0.18
CA VAL A 118 -6.32 4.40 -1.54
C VAL A 118 -7.66 4.37 -2.28
N SER A 119 -8.77 4.13 -1.60
CA SER A 119 -10.10 4.11 -2.22
C SER A 119 -10.43 5.40 -3.00
N ARG A 120 -10.01 6.57 -2.48
CA ARG A 120 -10.18 7.86 -3.17
C ARG A 120 -9.40 7.91 -4.49
N GLN A 121 -8.23 7.28 -4.53
CA GLN A 121 -7.41 7.19 -5.74
C GLN A 121 -8.05 6.26 -6.78
N VAL A 122 -8.65 5.15 -6.33
CA VAL A 122 -9.41 4.24 -7.21
C VAL A 122 -10.59 4.96 -7.86
N VAL A 123 -11.33 5.77 -7.10
CA VAL A 123 -12.44 6.57 -7.65
C VAL A 123 -11.93 7.53 -8.72
N LYS A 124 -10.81 8.23 -8.50
CA LYS A 124 -10.20 9.11 -9.51
C LYS A 124 -9.81 8.36 -10.77
N GLU A 125 -9.20 7.18 -10.62
CA GLU A 125 -8.80 6.32 -11.75
C GLU A 125 -10.03 5.87 -12.56
N LEU A 126 -11.08 5.38 -11.89
CA LEU A 126 -12.34 4.99 -12.51
C LEU A 126 -13.02 6.16 -13.26
N LEU A 127 -13.02 7.36 -12.67
CA LEU A 127 -13.60 8.55 -13.30
C LEU A 127 -12.82 8.98 -14.55
N ARG A 128 -11.48 8.93 -14.52
CA ARG A 128 -10.64 9.20 -15.69
C ARG A 128 -10.94 8.22 -16.83
N LEU A 129 -11.07 6.93 -16.52
CA LEU A 129 -11.42 5.89 -17.49
C LEU A 129 -12.81 6.09 -18.09
N ARG A 130 -13.81 6.45 -17.27
CA ARG A 130 -15.16 6.78 -17.75
C ARG A 130 -15.15 7.99 -18.69
N ARG A 131 -14.38 9.05 -18.38
CA ARG A 131 -14.24 10.23 -19.26
C ARG A 131 -13.54 9.90 -20.57
N GLY A 132 -12.46 9.13 -20.54
CA GLY A 132 -11.75 8.69 -21.75
C GLY A 132 -12.59 7.80 -22.67
N ARG A 133 -13.45 6.94 -22.10
CA ARG A 133 -14.43 6.17 -22.89
C ARG A 133 -15.48 7.04 -23.55
N ARG A 134 -15.93 8.10 -22.87
CA ARG A 134 -16.97 9.01 -23.40
C ARG A 134 -16.48 9.79 -24.62
N ILE A 135 -15.23 10.26 -24.61
CA ILE A 135 -14.62 11.02 -25.70
C ILE A 135 -14.34 10.16 -26.95
N ARG A 136 -14.21 8.83 -26.80
CA ARG A 136 -13.99 7.92 -27.93
C ARG A 136 -15.29 7.48 -28.62
N ILE A 137 -16.46 7.78 -28.03
CA ILE A 137 -17.77 7.42 -28.59
C ILE A 137 -18.40 8.60 -29.34
N GLU A 138 -17.92 9.82 -29.10
CA GLU A 138 -18.22 11.03 -29.90
C GLU A 138 -17.22 11.20 -31.04
#